data_AF-A0A359G1D5-F1
#
_entry.id   AF-A0A359G1D5-F1
#
_cell.length_a   1.000
_cell.length_b   1.000
_cell.length_c   1.000
_cell.angle_alpha   90.00
_cell.angle_beta   90.00
_cell.angle_gamma   90.00
#
_symmetry.space_group_name_H-M   'P 1'
#
loop_
_entity.id
_entity.type
_entity.pdbx_description
1 polymer ?
#
loop_
_entity_poly.entity_id
_entity_poly.type
_entity_poly.pdbx_seq_one_letter_code
_entity_poly.pdbx_strand_id
1 'polypeptide(L)'
;MEIIASAVSWLVNLGASVFVPLIMIIAGLIVRMKPLDAIKSGITLGIAFTGMSLLIDFMSTTISPVAQAITANTGISLPIVDGGWTTVATACWAWPYGFLL
;
A
#
# COMPACT_ATOMS: atom_id res chain seq x y z
N MET A 1 22.97 2.26 -14.97
CA MET A 1 21.69 2.91 -14.64
C MET A 1 20.49 2.06 -15.06
N GLU A 2 20.48 1.48 -16.28
CA GLU A 2 19.35 0.66 -16.75
C GLU A 2 19.10 -0.61 -15.92
N ILE A 3 20.15 -1.33 -15.48
CA ILE A 3 20.01 -2.55 -14.66
C ILE A 3 19.38 -2.22 -13.29
N ILE A 4 19.78 -1.11 -12.67
CA ILE A 4 19.24 -0.67 -11.37
C ILE A 4 17.79 -0.22 -11.55
N ALA A 5 17.47 0.54 -12.59
CA ALA A 5 16.10 0.96 -12.90
C ALA A 5 15.18 -0.23 -13.24
N SER A 6 15.70 -1.24 -13.94
CA SER A 6 15.01 -2.50 -14.23
C SER A 6 14.69 -3.28 -12.95
N ALA A 7 15.68 -3.44 -12.06
CA ALA A 7 15.49 -4.12 -10.78
C ALA A 7 14.47 -3.38 -9.89
N VAL A 8 14.56 -2.05 -9.80
CA VAL A 8 13.62 -1.23 -9.02
C VAL A 8 12.21 -1.27 -9.61
N SER A 9 12.07 -1.16 -10.94
CA SER A 9 10.75 -1.21 -11.57
C SER A 9 10.08 -2.58 -11.44
N TRP A 10 10.84 -3.68 -11.54
CA TRP A 10 10.33 -5.03 -11.23
C TRP A 10 9.79 -5.10 -9.80
N LEU A 11 10.53 -4.51 -8.85
CA LEU A 11 10.22 -4.59 -7.43
C LEU A 11 9.01 -3.73 -7.04
N VAL A 12 8.85 -2.57 -7.68
CA VAL A 12 7.70 -1.67 -7.53
C VAL A 12 6.43 -2.27 -8.16
N ASN A 13 6.56 -2.97 -9.29
CA ASN A 13 5.43 -3.64 -9.95
C ASN A 13 4.84 -4.81 -9.14
N LEU A 14 5.55 -5.33 -8.13
CA LEU A 14 5.01 -6.32 -7.20
C LEU A 14 3.96 -5.72 -6.25
N GLY A 15 3.92 -4.39 -6.10
CA GLY A 15 2.98 -3.67 -5.24
C GLY A 15 3.35 -3.70 -3.75
N ALA A 16 2.78 -2.77 -2.99
CA ALA A 16 3.05 -2.61 -1.56
C ALA A 16 2.72 -3.86 -0.73
N SER A 17 1.72 -4.64 -1.13
CA SER A 17 1.28 -5.87 -0.46
C SER A 17 2.30 -7.00 -0.49
N VAL A 18 3.27 -6.96 -1.42
CA VAL A 18 4.36 -7.96 -1.54
C VAL A 18 5.68 -7.36 -1.08
N PHE A 19 5.91 -6.09 -1.43
CA PHE A 19 7.16 -5.41 -1.14
C PHE A 19 7.41 -5.20 0.36
N VAL A 20 6.42 -4.66 1.09
CA VAL A 20 6.58 -4.36 2.53
C VAL A 20 6.81 -5.65 3.35
N PRO A 21 6.04 -6.74 3.13
CA PRO A 21 6.35 -8.03 3.74
C PRO A 21 7.77 -8.53 3.51
N LEU A 22 8.29 -8.39 2.29
CA LEU A 22 9.63 -8.84 1.95
C LEU A 22 10.70 -8.08 2.75
N ILE A 23 10.58 -6.75 2.82
CA ILE A 23 11.47 -5.92 3.64
C ILE A 23 11.40 -6.34 5.11
N MET A 24 10.21 -6.61 5.63
CA MET A 24 10.04 -6.99 7.03
C MET A 24 10.64 -8.37 7.35
N ILE A 25 10.58 -9.32 6.41
CA ILE A 25 11.29 -10.60 6.53
C ILE A 25 12.79 -10.37 6.59
N ILE A 26 13.34 -9.56 5.67
CA ILE A 26 14.78 -9.25 5.62
C ILE A 26 15.22 -8.56 6.92
N ALA A 27 14.48 -7.55 7.38
CA ALA A 27 14.75 -6.84 8.63
C ALA A 27 14.70 -7.79 9.83
N GLY A 28 13.70 -8.68 9.89
CA GLY A 28 13.59 -9.71 10.91
C GLY A 28 14.79 -10.66 10.95
N LEU A 29 15.31 -11.04 9.78
CA LEU A 29 16.52 -11.87 9.69
C LEU A 29 17.78 -11.11 10.14
N ILE A 30 17.90 -9.82 9.80
CA ILE A 30 19.03 -8.96 10.21
C ILE A 30 19.11 -8.86 11.74
N VAL A 31 17.97 -8.70 12.42
CA VAL A 31 17.91 -8.68 13.89
C VAL A 31 17.95 -10.07 14.53
N ARG A 32 18.31 -11.11 13.75
CA ARG A 32 18.49 -12.51 14.18
C ARG A 32 17.22 -13.19 14.68
N MET A 33 16.06 -12.81 14.16
CA MET A 33 14.82 -13.57 14.40
C MET A 33 14.91 -14.94 13.72
N LYS A 34 14.26 -15.96 14.28
CA LYS A 34 14.27 -17.30 13.67
C LYS A 34 13.65 -17.20 12.26
N PRO A 35 14.23 -17.87 11.24
CA PRO A 35 13.76 -17.71 9.86
C PRO A 35 12.26 -17.98 9.67
N LEU A 36 11.75 -19.01 10.35
CA LEU A 36 10.33 -19.36 10.30
C LEU A 36 9.45 -18.25 10.89
N ASP A 37 9.90 -17.60 11.96
CA ASP A 37 9.17 -16.51 12.61
C ASP A 37 9.22 -15.24 11.75
N ALA A 38 10.35 -14.98 11.10
CA ALA A 38 10.52 -13.85 10.17
C ALA A 38 9.55 -13.99 8.99
N ILE A 39 9.54 -15.15 8.34
CA ILE A 39 8.62 -15.43 7.22
C ILE A 39 7.16 -15.30 7.65
N LYS A 40 6.77 -15.89 8.79
CA LYS A 40 5.41 -15.76 9.31
C LYS A 40 5.02 -14.31 9.54
N SER A 41 5.89 -13.52 10.18
CA SER A 41 5.61 -12.11 10.45
C SER A 41 5.40 -11.28 9.17
N GLY A 42 6.24 -11.50 8.15
CA GLY A 42 6.08 -10.87 6.84
C GLY A 42 4.76 -11.26 6.17
N ILE A 43 4.45 -12.55 6.12
CA ILE A 43 3.19 -13.04 5.50
C ILE A 43 1.97 -12.46 6.22
N THR A 44 1.96 -12.44 7.56
CA THR A 44 0.87 -11.83 8.34
C THR A 44 0.67 -10.36 7.96
N LEU A 45 1.76 -9.61 7.79
CA LEU A 45 1.68 -8.22 7.36
C LEU A 45 1.13 -8.08 5.92
N GLY A 46 1.54 -8.97 5.02
CA GLY A 46 1.02 -8.99 3.63
C GLY A 46 -0.48 -9.26 3.56
N ILE A 47 -0.96 -10.19 4.40
CA ILE A 47 -2.40 -10.46 4.54
C ILE A 47 -3.13 -9.22 5.07
N ALA A 48 -2.57 -8.54 6.08
CA ALA A 48 -3.17 -7.34 6.65
C ALA A 48 -3.30 -6.21 5.61
N PHE A 49 -2.23 -5.90 4.86
CA PHE A 49 -2.30 -4.88 3.82
C PHE A 49 -3.28 -5.25 2.71
N THR A 50 -3.31 -6.51 2.29
CA THR A 50 -4.25 -6.97 1.26
C THR A 50 -5.70 -6.82 1.73
N GLY A 51 -6.01 -7.25 2.96
CA GLY A 51 -7.35 -7.10 3.53
C GLY A 51 -7.78 -5.64 3.70
N MET A 52 -6.86 -4.77 4.13
CA MET A 52 -7.12 -3.34 4.27
C MET A 52 -7.39 -2.66 2.93
N SER A 53 -6.59 -2.95 1.89
CA SER A 53 -6.83 -2.40 0.54
C SER A 53 -8.20 -2.79 0.01
N LEU A 54 -8.59 -4.06 0.14
CA LEU A 54 -9.91 -4.53 -0.27
C LEU A 54 -11.04 -3.79 0.45
N LEU A 55 -10.88 -3.55 1.76
CA LEU A 55 -11.88 -2.83 2.55
C LEU A 55 -11.97 -1.36 2.15
N ILE A 56 -10.83 -0.70 1.94
CA ILE A 56 -10.76 0.70 1.49
C ILE A 56 -11.41 0.83 0.10
N ASP A 57 -11.12 -0.07 -0.82
CA ASP A 57 -11.69 -0.06 -2.16
C ASP A 57 -13.21 -0.25 -2.12
N PHE A 58 -13.69 -1.18 -1.28
CA PHE A 58 -15.11 -1.39 -1.06
C PHE A 58 -15.81 -0.14 -0.48
N MET A 59 -15.21 0.49 0.54
CA MET A 59 -15.77 1.70 1.13
C MET A 59 -15.76 2.86 0.13
N SER A 60 -14.67 3.03 -0.62
CA SER A 60 -14.49 4.12 -1.59
C SER A 60 -15.48 4.01 -2.75
N THR A 61 -15.69 2.81 -3.28
CA THR A 61 -16.67 2.55 -4.35
C THR A 61 -18.11 2.73 -3.89
N THR A 62 -18.40 2.43 -2.62
CA THR A 62 -19.73 2.62 -2.04
C THR A 62 -20.02 4.10 -1.72
N ILE A 63 -19.04 4.84 -1.20
CA ILE A 63 -19.19 6.23 -0.77
C ILE A 63 -19.11 7.22 -1.93
N SER A 64 -18.31 6.94 -2.96
CA SER A 64 -18.16 7.81 -4.15
C SER A 64 -19.48 8.27 -4.79
N PRO A 65 -20.47 7.40 -5.08
CA PRO A 65 -21.73 7.84 -5.66
C PRO A 65 -22.53 8.74 -4.71
N VAL A 66 -22.44 8.51 -3.39
CA VAL A 66 -23.10 9.35 -2.38
C VAL A 66 -22.47 10.73 -2.35
N ALA A 67 -21.13 10.82 -2.39
CA ALA A 67 -20.42 12.10 -2.43
C ALA A 67 -20.73 12.90 -3.71
N GLN A 68 -20.85 12.23 -4.86
CA GLN A 68 -21.27 12.86 -6.11
C GLN A 68 -22.72 13.37 -6.04
N ALA A 69 -23.62 12.61 -5.42
CA ALA A 69 -25.00 13.03 -5.21
C ALA A 69 -25.10 14.26 -4.28
N ILE A 70 -24.29 14.33 -3.21
CA ILE A 70 -24.23 15.52 -2.34
C ILE A 70 -23.77 16.74 -3.15
N THR A 71 -22.74 16.60 -3.97
CA THR A 71 -22.23 17.68 -4.84
C THR A 71 -23.33 18.18 -5.79
N ALA A 72 -24.05 17.27 -6.44
CA ALA A 72 -25.11 17.61 -7.39
C ALA A 72 -26.31 18.33 -6.73
N ASN A 73 -26.66 17.95 -5.49
CA ASN A 73 -27.83 18.51 -4.80
C ASN A 73 -27.53 19.78 -4.00
N THR A 74 -26.30 19.96 -3.52
CA THR A 74 -25.91 21.11 -2.67
C THR A 74 -25.12 22.18 -3.40
N GLY A 75 -24.55 21.85 -4.57
CA GLY A 75 -23.60 22.70 -5.28
C GLY A 75 -22.21 22.78 -4.62
N ILE A 76 -21.98 22.05 -3.53
CA ILE A 76 -20.69 22.01 -2.83
C ILE A 76 -19.75 21.04 -3.56
N SER A 77 -18.68 21.56 -4.15
CA SER A 77 -17.66 20.76 -4.83
C SER A 77 -16.49 20.42 -3.90
N LEU A 78 -16.41 19.16 -3.47
CA LEU A 78 -15.29 18.60 -2.69
C LEU A 78 -14.61 17.50 -3.51
N PRO A 79 -13.61 17.84 -4.34
CA PRO A 79 -12.99 16.87 -5.26
C PRO A 79 -11.97 15.93 -4.59
N ILE A 80 -11.63 16.18 -3.32
CA ILE A 80 -10.58 15.45 -2.59
C ILE A 80 -11.24 14.51 -1.59
N VAL A 81 -10.86 13.24 -1.65
CA VAL A 81 -11.26 12.21 -0.68
C VAL A 81 -10.10 11.94 0.26
N ASP A 82 -10.33 12.06 1.56
CA ASP A 82 -9.34 11.67 2.57
C ASP A 82 -9.35 10.14 2.73
N GLY A 83 -8.30 9.50 2.22
CA GLY A 83 -8.10 8.05 2.36
C GLY A 83 -7.56 7.64 3.74
N GLY A 84 -7.26 8.58 4.62
CA GLY A 84 -6.62 8.32 5.91
C GLY A 84 -5.17 7.86 5.79
N TRP A 85 -4.52 7.67 6.95
CA TRP A 85 -3.10 7.33 7.02
C TRP A 85 -2.77 5.98 6.36
N THR A 86 -3.68 5.00 6.42
CA THR A 86 -3.46 3.65 5.87
C THR A 86 -3.40 3.64 4.35
N THR A 87 -4.28 4.39 3.68
CA THR A 87 -4.30 4.48 2.21
C THR A 87 -3.04 5.17 1.71
N VAL A 88 -2.64 6.27 2.38
CA VAL A 88 -1.42 7.01 2.05
C VAL A 88 -0.18 6.15 2.29
N ALA A 89 -0.11 5.42 3.40
CA ALA A 89 1.02 4.54 3.70
C ALA A 89 1.21 3.47 2.60
N THR A 90 0.13 2.81 2.18
CA THR A 90 0.18 1.82 1.09
C THR A 90 0.67 2.46 -0.22
N ALA A 91 0.23 3.68 -0.53
CA ALA A 91 0.68 4.41 -1.72
C ALA A 91 2.17 4.79 -1.64
N CYS A 92 2.68 5.21 -0.47
CA CYS A 92 4.09 5.53 -0.27
C CYS A 92 5.00 4.33 -0.54
N TRP A 93 4.61 3.14 -0.08
CA TRP A 93 5.38 1.91 -0.31
C TRP A 93 5.32 1.41 -1.76
N ALA A 94 4.29 1.81 -2.51
CA ALA A 94 4.17 1.52 -3.94
C ALA A 94 4.89 2.55 -4.83
N TRP A 95 5.49 3.60 -4.25
CA TRP A 95 6.10 4.69 -5.03
C TRP A 95 7.49 4.29 -5.57
N PRO A 96 7.71 4.25 -6.90
CA PRO A 96 9.00 3.92 -7.50
C PRO A 96 10.21 4.75 -7.07
N TYR A 97 10.01 6.01 -6.67
CA TYR A 97 11.07 6.93 -6.28
C TYR A 97 11.22 7.06 -4.76
N GLY A 98 10.34 6.45 -3.96
CA GLY A 98 10.39 6.55 -2.49
C GLY A 98 11.65 5.94 -1.86
N PHE A 99 12.44 5.19 -2.63
CA PHE A 99 13.68 4.55 -2.19
C PHE A 99 14.94 5.08 -2.90
N LEU A 100 14.78 5.84 -4.00
CA LEU A 100 15.90 6.40 -4.77
C LEU A 100 16.32 7.81 -4.32
N LEU A 101 15.54 8.42 -3.41
CA LEU A 101 15.82 9.67 -2.71
C LEU A 101 16.08 9.36 -1.23
#